data_AF-A0A8H6U6D8-F1
#
_entry.id   AF-A0A8H6U6D8-F1
#
_cell.length_a   1.000
_cell.length_b   1.000
_cell.length_c   1.000
_cell.angle_alpha   90.00
_cell.angle_beta   90.00
_cell.angle_gamma   90.00
#
_symmetry.space_group_name_H-M   'P 1'
#
loop_
_entity.id
_entity.type
_entity.pdbx_description
1 polymer ?
#
loop_
_entity_poly.entity_id
_entity_poly.type
_entity_poly.pdbx_seq_one_letter_code
_entity_poly.pdbx_strand_id
1 'polypeptide(L)'
;MAEFKGNCNCGSVKVAVKMKPELVLVCHCANCKRAGGAFSMNFLIEDDQWELEDGQQALSEYLDSNTDSGRTVHYVVTDHLASPVKSVSPAIPGKSFVKASLFDDIPTAKKEVYDHKALNWA
;
A
#
# COMPACT_ATOMS: atom_id res chain seq x y z
N MET A 1 9.28 -16.56 -14.27
CA MET A 1 8.46 -15.37 -14.58
C MET A 1 9.13 -14.19 -13.89
N ALA A 2 9.25 -13.03 -14.53
CA ALA A 2 9.96 -11.91 -13.95
C ALA A 2 9.13 -11.32 -12.79
N GLU A 3 9.55 -11.60 -11.56
CA GLU A 3 8.96 -11.04 -10.35
C GLU A 3 9.28 -9.54 -10.27
N PHE A 4 8.26 -8.72 -10.14
CA PHE A 4 8.40 -7.30 -9.82
C PHE A 4 8.61 -7.18 -8.31
N LYS A 5 9.78 -6.75 -7.87
CA LYS A 5 10.21 -6.83 -6.46
C LYS A 5 10.30 -5.47 -5.81
N GLY A 6 9.99 -5.45 -4.52
CA GLY A 6 10.13 -4.28 -3.65
C GLY A 6 10.59 -4.68 -2.26
N ASN A 7 10.94 -3.69 -1.45
CA ASN A 7 11.32 -3.89 -0.05
C ASN A 7 10.99 -2.64 0.78
N CYS A 8 10.95 -2.80 2.10
CA CYS A 8 10.97 -1.65 3.00
C CYS A 8 12.38 -1.04 3.06
N ASN A 9 12.48 0.20 3.51
CA ASN A 9 13.76 0.93 3.52
C ASN A 9 14.88 0.25 4.35
N CYS A 10 14.56 -0.53 5.39
CA CYS A 10 15.57 -1.31 6.13
C CYS A 10 15.87 -2.69 5.52
N GLY A 11 15.10 -3.12 4.51
CA GLY A 11 15.26 -4.41 3.83
C GLY A 11 14.76 -5.62 4.62
N SER A 12 14.16 -5.45 5.81
CA SER A 12 13.64 -6.56 6.63
C SER A 12 12.42 -7.23 6.00
N VAL A 13 11.65 -6.47 5.23
CA VAL A 13 10.46 -6.91 4.51
C VAL A 13 10.71 -6.84 3.02
N LYS A 14 10.43 -7.92 2.32
CA LYS A 14 10.49 -8.01 0.86
C LYS A 14 9.14 -8.39 0.30
N VAL A 15 8.80 -7.81 -0.84
CA VAL A 15 7.56 -8.09 -1.56
C VAL A 15 7.88 -8.47 -3.00
N ALA A 16 7.09 -9.38 -3.55
CA ALA A 16 7.15 -9.75 -4.96
C ALA A 16 5.74 -9.77 -5.55
N VAL A 17 5.58 -9.20 -6.73
CA VAL A 17 4.33 -9.24 -7.51
C VAL A 17 4.61 -9.99 -8.80
N LYS A 18 3.73 -10.92 -9.17
CA LYS A 18 3.92 -11.80 -10.35
C LYS A 18 4.05 -11.02 -11.66
N MET A 19 3.38 -9.87 -11.78
CA MET A 19 3.43 -8.97 -12.93
C MET A 19 3.46 -7.52 -12.46
N LYS A 20 4.26 -6.69 -13.12
CA LYS A 20 4.30 -5.24 -12.83
C LYS A 20 2.92 -4.63 -13.10
N PRO A 21 2.29 -3.94 -12.14
CA PRO A 21 1.02 -3.25 -12.37
C PRO A 21 1.21 -2.10 -13.37
N GLU A 22 0.20 -1.82 -14.19
CA GLU A 22 0.24 -0.72 -15.18
C GLU A 22 -0.34 0.60 -14.63
N LEU A 23 -1.03 0.54 -13.49
CA LEU A 23 -1.75 1.65 -12.89
C LEU A 23 -1.41 1.75 -11.40
N VAL A 24 -1.14 2.97 -10.93
CA VAL A 24 -1.04 3.27 -9.49
C VAL A 24 -2.32 3.95 -8.99
N LEU A 25 -2.84 3.50 -7.85
CA LEU A 25 -3.95 4.14 -7.15
C LEU A 25 -3.41 5.10 -6.08
N VAL A 26 -3.70 6.38 -6.24
CA VAL A 26 -3.33 7.44 -5.30
C VAL A 26 -4.53 7.80 -4.43
N CYS A 27 -4.36 7.72 -3.11
CA CYS A 27 -5.41 8.03 -2.15
C CYS A 27 -5.05 9.24 -1.28
N HIS A 28 -5.97 10.20 -1.23
CA HIS A 28 -5.79 11.46 -0.49
C HIS A 28 -6.64 11.55 0.80
N CYS A 29 -7.27 10.45 1.22
CA CYS A 29 -8.02 10.43 2.48
C CYS A 29 -7.11 10.69 3.69
N ALA A 30 -7.69 11.11 4.81
CA ALA A 30 -6.89 11.51 5.98
C ALA A 30 -5.96 10.38 6.48
N ASN A 31 -6.44 9.13 6.50
CA ASN A 31 -5.66 7.97 6.95
C ASN A 31 -4.50 7.66 5.98
N CYS A 32 -4.75 7.72 4.66
CA CYS A 32 -3.72 7.51 3.65
C CYS A 32 -2.65 8.62 3.67
N LYS A 33 -3.03 9.86 3.95
CA LYS A 33 -2.07 10.96 4.16
C LYS A 33 -1.21 10.73 5.41
N ARG A 34 -1.81 10.32 6.53
CA ARG A 34 -1.03 9.99 7.74
C ARG A 34 -0.04 8.85 7.52
N ALA A 35 -0.39 7.88 6.68
CA ALA A 35 0.43 6.71 6.39
C ALA A 35 1.52 6.97 5.33
N GLY A 36 1.28 7.87 4.36
CA GLY A 36 2.15 8.07 3.19
C GLY A 36 2.65 9.50 2.96
N GLY A 37 2.29 10.46 3.83
CA GLY A 37 2.62 11.88 3.68
C GLY A 37 1.54 12.66 2.91
N ALA A 38 1.86 13.17 1.73
CA ALA A 38 0.91 13.96 0.93
C ALA A 38 -0.28 13.13 0.40
N PHE A 39 -0.05 11.82 0.20
CA PHE A 39 -1.01 10.81 -0.25
C PHE A 39 -0.41 9.42 -0.02
N SER A 40 -1.19 8.36 -0.26
CA SER A 40 -0.66 6.99 -0.32
C SER A 40 -0.79 6.43 -1.73
N MET A 41 0.29 5.82 -2.23
CA MET A 41 0.32 5.14 -3.53
C MET A 41 0.16 3.63 -3.35
N ASN A 42 -0.72 3.02 -4.13
CA ASN A 42 -1.12 1.63 -3.94
C ASN A 42 -1.22 0.91 -5.28
N PHE A 43 -0.82 -0.36 -5.29
CA PHE A 43 -1.22 -1.31 -6.30
C PHE A 43 -2.37 -2.14 -5.76
N LEU A 44 -3.48 -2.21 -6.49
CA LEU A 44 -4.60 -3.10 -6.16
C LEU A 44 -4.34 -4.45 -6.82
N ILE A 45 -4.01 -5.45 -6.02
CA ILE A 45 -3.52 -6.76 -6.48
C ILE A 45 -4.37 -7.86 -5.86
N GLU A 46 -4.68 -8.90 -6.62
CA GLU A 46 -5.32 -10.11 -6.09
C GLU A 46 -4.38 -10.78 -5.07
N ASP A 47 -4.93 -11.32 -3.98
CA ASP A 47 -4.10 -11.84 -2.88
C ASP A 47 -3.19 -13.01 -3.30
N ASP A 48 -3.51 -13.72 -4.39
CA ASP A 48 -2.71 -14.82 -4.93
C ASP A 48 -1.65 -14.37 -5.97
N GLN A 49 -1.58 -13.08 -6.31
CA GLN A 49 -0.65 -12.53 -7.30
C GLN A 49 0.57 -11.83 -6.70
N TRP A 50 0.72 -11.87 -5.37
CA TRP A 50 1.86 -11.28 -4.70
C TRP A 50 2.25 -12.07 -3.45
N GLU A 51 3.50 -11.90 -3.03
CA GLU A 51 4.10 -12.59 -1.90
C GLU A 51 4.82 -11.58 -0.99
N LEU A 52 4.87 -11.91 0.29
CA LEU A 52 5.46 -11.11 1.36
C LEU A 52 6.41 -11.98 2.17
N GLU A 53 7.67 -11.57 2.24
CA GLU A 53 8.67 -12.16 3.11
C GLU A 53 9.00 -11.20 4.24
N ASP A 54 8.80 -11.64 5.49
CA ASP A 54 9.18 -10.92 6.69
C ASP A 54 10.34 -11.63 7.40
N GLY A 55 11.55 -11.43 6.90
CA GLY A 55 12.72 -12.19 7.32
C GLY A 55 13.17 -11.92 8.76
N GLN A 56 12.69 -10.84 9.39
CA GLN A 56 13.10 -10.42 10.73
C GLN A 56 11.94 -10.24 11.71
N GLN A 57 10.74 -10.73 11.37
CA GLN A 57 9.53 -10.56 12.19
C GLN A 57 9.29 -9.07 12.50
N ALA A 58 9.46 -8.23 11.49
CA ALA A 58 9.40 -6.78 11.60
C ALA A 58 8.01 -6.23 11.25
N LEU A 59 6.98 -7.08 11.10
CA LEU A 59 5.62 -6.66 10.79
C LEU A 59 4.72 -6.53 12.03
N SER A 60 3.95 -5.45 12.06
CA SER A 60 2.83 -5.21 12.97
C SER A 60 1.53 -5.03 12.21
N GLU A 61 0.44 -5.38 12.85
CA GLU A 61 -0.91 -5.30 12.31
C GLU A 61 -1.81 -4.45 13.21
N TYR A 62 -2.69 -3.64 12.61
CA TYR A 62 -3.73 -2.94 13.35
C TYR A 62 -4.98 -2.67 12.52
N LEU A 63 -6.11 -2.52 13.21
CA LEU A 63 -7.40 -2.19 12.63
C LEU A 63 -7.71 -0.70 12.81
N ASP A 64 -8.04 -0.03 11.72
CA ASP A 64 -8.44 1.37 11.73
C ASP A 64 -9.91 1.50 11.32
N SER A 65 -10.76 1.79 12.30
CA SER A 65 -12.20 2.05 12.07
C SER A 65 -12.52 3.53 11.88
N ASN A 66 -11.58 4.44 12.09
CA ASN A 66 -11.79 5.88 11.96
C ASN A 66 -11.37 6.35 10.56
N THR A 67 -12.09 5.87 9.54
CA THR A 67 -11.76 6.14 8.14
C THR A 67 -12.81 7.00 7.45
N ASP A 68 -12.37 7.79 6.46
CA ASP A 68 -13.27 8.58 5.60
C ASP A 68 -14.29 7.72 4.83
N SER A 69 -14.03 6.43 4.68
CA SER A 69 -14.94 5.48 4.02
C SER A 69 -16.02 4.94 4.95
N GLY A 70 -15.89 5.15 6.27
CA GLY A 70 -16.73 4.52 7.29
C GLY A 70 -16.48 3.02 7.48
N ARG A 71 -15.50 2.43 6.78
CA ARG A 71 -15.16 1.00 6.86
C ARG A 71 -13.88 0.81 7.64
N THR A 72 -13.81 -0.27 8.40
CA THR A 72 -12.57 -0.70 9.04
C THR A 72 -11.56 -1.15 7.99
N VAL A 73 -10.35 -0.64 8.06
CA VAL A 73 -9.23 -1.04 7.20
C VAL A 73 -8.20 -1.78 8.06
N HIS A 74 -7.74 -2.93 7.57
CA HIS A 74 -6.68 -3.69 8.19
C HIS A 74 -5.33 -3.27 7.58
N TYR A 75 -4.42 -2.75 8.41
CA TYR A 75 -3.08 -2.34 7.99
C TYR A 75 -2.03 -3.32 8.46
N VAL A 76 -1.07 -3.61 7.57
CA VAL A 76 0.17 -4.32 7.88
C VAL A 76 1.32 -3.36 7.63
N VAL A 77 2.17 -3.13 8.64
CA VAL A 77 3.22 -2.10 8.63
C VAL A 77 4.53 -2.66 9.19
N THR A 78 5.66 -1.98 8.93
CA THR A 78 6.93 -2.34 9.57
C THR A 78 7.08 -1.72 10.97
N ASP A 79 7.51 -2.47 11.98
CA ASP A 79 7.64 -2.06 13.38
C ASP A 79 8.62 -0.92 13.61
N HIS A 80 9.76 -0.93 12.91
CA HIS A 80 10.87 -0.03 13.19
C HIS A 80 10.86 1.26 12.36
N LEU A 81 10.11 1.27 11.24
CA LEU A 81 10.09 2.38 10.28
C LEU A 81 8.68 2.86 9.91
N ALA A 82 7.64 2.26 10.50
CA ALA A 82 6.23 2.56 10.24
C ALA A 82 5.85 2.69 8.76
N SER A 83 6.61 2.06 7.85
CA SER A 83 6.30 2.05 6.43
C SER A 83 5.16 1.07 6.20
N PRO A 84 4.00 1.52 5.70
CA PRO A 84 2.91 0.60 5.45
C PRO A 84 3.28 -0.36 4.33
N VAL A 85 2.95 -1.64 4.49
CA VAL A 85 3.24 -2.69 3.51
C VAL A 85 2.01 -2.96 2.66
N LYS A 86 0.88 -3.21 3.33
CA LYS A 86 -0.42 -3.34 2.68
C LYS A 86 -1.55 -2.79 3.53
N SER A 87 -2.67 -2.54 2.88
CA SER A 87 -3.96 -2.36 3.54
C SER A 87 -5.03 -3.21 2.87
N VAL A 88 -5.97 -3.75 3.65
CA VAL A 88 -7.10 -4.56 3.17
C VAL A 88 -8.41 -3.88 3.57
N SER A 89 -9.37 -3.86 2.66
CA SER A 89 -10.71 -3.29 2.89
C SER A 89 -11.79 -4.36 2.70
N PRO A 90 -12.77 -4.47 3.63
CA PRO A 90 -13.90 -5.38 3.48
C PRO A 90 -14.75 -5.13 2.22
N ALA A 91 -14.64 -3.94 1.61
CA ALA A 91 -15.35 -3.58 0.40
C ALA A 91 -14.85 -4.28 -0.87
N ILE A 92 -13.61 -4.76 -0.85
CA ILE A 92 -12.96 -5.39 -2.01
C ILE A 92 -12.30 -6.69 -1.52
N PRO A 93 -13.10 -7.73 -1.21
CA PRO A 93 -12.58 -8.99 -0.69
C PRO A 93 -11.68 -9.70 -1.73
N GLY A 94 -10.65 -10.39 -1.24
CA GLY A 94 -9.69 -11.13 -2.08
C GLY A 94 -8.60 -10.29 -2.73
N LYS A 95 -8.55 -8.98 -2.42
CA LYS A 95 -7.54 -8.05 -2.94
C LYS A 95 -6.85 -7.28 -1.83
N SER A 96 -5.57 -6.99 -2.09
CA SER A 96 -4.72 -6.17 -1.25
C SER A 96 -4.34 -4.87 -1.95
N PHE A 97 -4.32 -3.78 -1.19
CA PHE A 97 -3.62 -2.56 -1.58
C PHE A 97 -2.17 -2.68 -1.13
N VAL A 98 -1.31 -3.24 -1.99
CA VAL A 98 0.14 -3.31 -1.76
C VAL A 98 0.71 -1.91 -1.97
N LYS A 99 1.53 -1.40 -1.04
CA LYS A 99 2.07 -0.04 -1.17
C LYS A 99 3.06 0.04 -2.33
N ALA A 100 2.75 0.89 -3.30
CA ALA A 100 3.58 1.07 -4.49
C ALA A 100 4.94 1.68 -4.15
N SER A 101 5.03 2.43 -3.04
CA SER A 101 6.27 3.03 -2.53
C SER A 101 7.30 2.02 -2.02
N LEU A 102 6.98 0.72 -1.97
CA LEU A 102 7.97 -0.35 -1.71
C LEU A 102 8.81 -0.69 -2.95
N PHE A 103 8.42 -0.20 -4.12
CA PHE A 103 9.04 -0.54 -5.40
C PHE A 103 9.71 0.69 -6.01
N ASP A 104 10.87 0.48 -6.64
CA ASP A 104 11.65 1.58 -7.24
C ASP A 104 11.04 2.13 -8.53
N ASP A 105 10.23 1.34 -9.23
CA ASP A 105 9.66 1.68 -10.53
C ASP A 105 8.12 1.68 -10.48
N ILE A 106 7.54 2.89 -10.40
CA ILE A 106 6.09 3.11 -10.32
C ILE A 106 5.57 3.60 -11.68
N PRO A 107 4.48 3.03 -12.22
CA PRO A 107 3.87 3.49 -13.48
C PRO A 107 3.47 4.96 -13.44
N THR A 108 3.51 5.61 -14.61
CA THR A 108 3.06 7.00 -14.79
C THR A 108 1.53 7.13 -14.82
N ALA A 109 0.83 6.10 -15.28
CA ALA A 109 -0.63 6.09 -15.28
C ALA A 109 -1.15 5.97 -13.84
N LYS A 110 -1.99 6.93 -13.43
CA LYS A 110 -2.57 6.98 -12.09
C LYS A 110 -4.09 7.09 -12.11
N LYS A 111 -4.72 6.55 -11.05
CA LYS A 111 -6.11 6.83 -10.69
C LYS A 111 -6.13 7.42 -9.29
N GLU A 112 -6.93 8.46 -9.08
CA GLU A 112 -7.02 9.15 -7.80
C GLU A 112 -8.35 8.86 -7.11
N VAL A 113 -8.30 8.78 -5.78
CA VAL A 113 -9.48 8.68 -4.91
C VAL A 113 -9.38 9.68 -3.78
N TYR A 114 -10.53 10.28 -3.41
CA TYR A 114 -10.59 11.45 -2.52
C TYR A 114 -9.79 12.66 -3.06
N ASP A 115 -9.74 12.82 -4.37
CA ASP A 115 -9.10 13.93 -5.11
C ASP A 115 -9.50 15.33 -4.60
N HIS A 116 -10.76 15.53 -4.17
CA HIS A 116 -11.19 16.77 -3.50
C HIS A 116 -10.45 17.09 -2.17
N LYS A 117 -9.66 16.14 -1.64
CA LYS A 117 -8.78 16.30 -0.47
C LYS A 117 -7.29 16.30 -0.82
N ALA A 118 -6.96 16.31 -2.12
CA ALA A 118 -5.60 16.44 -2.61
C ALA A 118 -5.00 17.78 -2.19
N LEU A 119 -3.67 17.82 -2.03
CA LEU A 119 -2.97 19.06 -1.72
C LEU A 119 -2.79 19.84 -3.02
N ASN A 120 -3.13 21.13 -3.02
CA ASN A 120 -3.16 21.95 -4.23
C ASN A 120 -1.79 22.19 -4.89
N TRP A 121 -0.70 21.78 -4.23
CA TRP A 121 0.68 21.91 -4.71
C TRP A 121 1.30 20.56 -5.09
N ALA A 122 0.58 19.45 -4.89
CA ALA A 122 1.05 18.09 -5.12
C ALA A 122 0.47 17.49 -6.41
#